data_AF-W6RFU6-F1
#
_entry.id   AF-W6RFU6-F1
#
_cell.length_a   1.000
_cell.length_b   1.000
_cell.length_c   1.000
_cell.angle_alpha   90.00
_cell.angle_beta   90.00
_cell.angle_gamma   90.00
#
_symmetry.space_group_name_H-M   'P 1'
#
loop_
_entity.id
_entity.type
_entity.pdbx_description
1 polymer ?
#
loop_
_entity_poly.entity_id
_entity_poly.type
_entity_poly.pdbx_seq_one_letter_code
_entity_poly.pdbx_strand_id
1 'polypeptide(L)'
;MSPRLPEPSSPIAPYIVAFLRHKRALNRRYDVEDKVLRMFDGYLNAQAVTNLTEITPALLDAFFLSRPRSRPRSLNHLIGVVGRLFEWMVEHDFIDRSPVTMKPRRRGNPRPPCILDLRTAQQLIDRAAGLPDQNNAPLRGPAYAIIFSLLFGLGLRVGEVARLRWRDVDRDRNILTIRETKFSKSRLIPICDMTAHQTPFTEAMSLDDLDDYLMSDSSPAESMLLSDLDGFLTGIAIGPEAIPPDEWLPVIWGETAPQFDDQSQAQAVLGAIMGRYDEIVRQIDNETVEPIFWQSGDTVIAWDWADGFVESFALRQHHWTKMVKSEAGMLLVPIMILCDPENLPDELAIEEKEQVIDDAIEALPDTVLAIAAYWRMSELEKKSVSAGLRSLASPGRNDPCPCGSGKKFKKCCGTGS
;
A
#
# COMPACT_ATOMS: atom_id res chain seq x y z
N MET A 1 22.41 -20.87 -20.09
CA MET A 1 23.45 -20.73 -19.04
C MET A 1 23.87 -19.27 -19.01
N SER A 2 23.64 -18.53 -17.92
CA SER A 2 24.23 -17.19 -17.78
C SER A 2 25.76 -17.31 -17.74
N PRO A 3 26.51 -16.39 -18.38
CA PRO A 3 27.96 -16.42 -18.33
C PRO A 3 28.42 -16.42 -16.87
N ARG A 4 29.30 -17.36 -16.50
CA ARG A 4 29.92 -17.36 -15.17
C ARG A 4 30.68 -16.05 -15.04
N LEU A 5 30.31 -15.25 -14.05
CA LEU A 5 31.03 -14.01 -13.76
C LEU A 5 32.44 -14.36 -13.29
N PRO A 6 33.45 -13.55 -13.63
CA PRO A 6 34.83 -13.79 -13.20
C PRO A 6 34.89 -13.87 -11.67
N GLU A 7 35.75 -14.75 -11.15
CA GLU A 7 35.97 -14.86 -9.70
C GLU A 7 36.58 -13.57 -9.15
N PRO A 8 36.16 -13.12 -7.95
CA PRO A 8 36.71 -11.91 -7.36
C PRO A 8 38.21 -12.09 -7.10
N SER A 9 39.01 -11.07 -7.43
CA SER A 9 40.48 -11.16 -7.34
C SER A 9 41.14 -9.94 -6.71
N SER A 10 40.39 -8.90 -6.36
CA SER A 10 40.94 -7.71 -5.69
C SER A 10 41.23 -8.01 -4.20
N PRO A 11 41.87 -7.08 -3.46
CA PRO A 11 42.15 -7.26 -2.02
C PRO A 11 40.89 -7.49 -1.17
N ILE A 12 39.70 -7.09 -1.65
CA ILE A 12 38.44 -7.32 -0.93
C ILE A 12 37.78 -8.68 -1.28
N ALA A 13 38.33 -9.41 -2.27
CA ALA A 13 37.77 -10.67 -2.78
C ALA A 13 37.48 -11.74 -1.72
N PRO A 14 38.40 -12.03 -0.76
CA PRO A 14 38.14 -13.03 0.27
C PRO A 14 36.91 -12.67 1.12
N TYR A 15 36.73 -11.37 1.39
CA TYR A 15 35.62 -10.85 2.19
C TYR A 15 34.30 -10.87 1.41
N ILE A 16 34.31 -10.57 0.10
CA ILE A 16 33.13 -10.75 -0.77
C ILE A 16 32.66 -12.21 -0.71
N VAL A 17 33.58 -13.17 -0.88
CA VAL A 17 33.25 -14.60 -0.87
C VAL A 17 32.71 -15.02 0.50
N ALA A 18 33.36 -14.60 1.59
CA ALA A 18 32.92 -14.91 2.95
C ALA A 18 31.54 -14.29 3.28
N PHE A 19 31.32 -13.03 2.92
CA PHE A 19 30.05 -12.33 3.09
C PHE A 19 28.91 -13.01 2.34
N LEU A 20 29.12 -13.35 1.06
CA LEU A 20 28.13 -14.04 0.25
C LEU A 20 27.82 -15.44 0.81
N ARG A 21 28.84 -16.17 1.26
CA ARG A 21 28.67 -17.47 1.93
C ARG A 21 27.84 -17.31 3.20
N HIS A 22 28.17 -16.35 4.05
CA HIS A 22 27.45 -16.06 5.28
C HIS A 22 25.97 -15.71 4.99
N LYS A 23 25.69 -14.80 4.05
CA LYS A 23 24.31 -14.42 3.71
C LYS A 23 23.51 -15.56 3.09
N ARG A 24 24.14 -16.43 2.29
CA ARG A 24 23.51 -17.64 1.73
C ARG A 24 23.24 -18.70 2.79
N ALA A 25 24.12 -18.86 3.78
CA ALA A 25 23.88 -19.73 4.94
C ALA A 25 22.64 -19.29 5.75
N LEU A 26 22.35 -17.98 5.77
CA LEU A 26 21.11 -17.41 6.33
C LEU A 26 19.90 -17.54 5.38
N ASN A 27 19.95 -18.46 4.42
CA ASN A 27 18.91 -18.74 3.43
C ASN A 27 18.51 -17.53 2.55
N ARG A 28 19.45 -16.61 2.30
CA ARG A 28 19.25 -15.47 1.39
C ARG A 28 19.92 -15.76 0.03
N ARG A 29 19.19 -15.63 -1.08
CA ARG A 29 19.71 -15.97 -2.44
C ARG A 29 20.94 -15.13 -2.84
N TYR A 30 20.83 -13.80 -2.69
CA TYR A 30 21.91 -12.83 -2.96
C TYR A 30 22.46 -12.84 -4.39
N ASP A 31 21.68 -13.30 -5.38
CA ASP A 31 22.14 -13.39 -6.78
C ASP A 31 22.38 -12.01 -7.43
N VAL A 32 21.58 -11.00 -7.06
CA VAL A 32 21.73 -9.63 -7.57
C VAL A 32 22.90 -8.94 -6.87
N GLU A 33 23.01 -9.13 -5.55
CA GLU A 33 24.08 -8.59 -4.74
C GLU A 33 25.46 -9.14 -5.13
N ASP A 34 25.56 -10.43 -5.43
CA ASP A 34 26.79 -11.07 -5.95
C ASP A 34 27.28 -10.37 -7.23
N LYS A 35 26.37 -10.09 -8.17
CA LYS A 35 26.69 -9.33 -9.40
C LYS A 35 27.22 -7.92 -9.09
N VAL A 36 26.61 -7.24 -8.13
CA VAL A 36 27.04 -5.90 -7.71
C VAL A 36 28.42 -5.94 -7.06
N LEU A 37 28.70 -6.93 -6.20
CA LEU A 37 29.99 -7.08 -5.53
C LEU A 37 31.10 -7.48 -6.52
N ARG A 38 30.82 -8.34 -7.50
CA ARG A 38 31.79 -8.66 -8.57
C ARG A 38 32.07 -7.47 -9.48
N MET A 39 31.06 -6.64 -9.75
CA MET A 39 31.23 -5.38 -10.47
C MET A 39 32.09 -4.38 -9.66
N PHE A 40 31.97 -4.38 -8.34
CA PHE A 40 32.81 -3.59 -7.46
C PHE A 40 34.25 -4.12 -7.43
N ASP A 41 34.45 -5.43 -7.27
CA ASP A 41 35.75 -6.08 -7.34
C ASP A 41 36.50 -5.77 -8.65
N GLY A 42 35.82 -5.93 -9.79
CA GLY A 42 36.39 -5.58 -11.10
C GLY A 42 36.76 -4.10 -11.24
N TYR A 43 36.05 -3.20 -10.56
CA TYR A 43 36.44 -1.78 -10.52
C TYR A 43 37.70 -1.55 -9.69
N LEU A 44 37.85 -2.22 -8.55
CA LEU A 44 39.07 -2.12 -7.73
C LEU A 44 40.30 -2.64 -8.49
N ASN A 45 40.15 -3.74 -9.22
CA ASN A 45 41.19 -4.26 -10.11
C ASN A 45 41.57 -3.25 -11.21
N ALA A 46 40.58 -2.60 -11.82
CA ALA A 46 40.82 -1.57 -12.84
C ALA A 46 41.50 -0.31 -12.29
N GLN A 47 41.36 -0.03 -10.98
CA GLN A 47 42.08 1.05 -10.28
C GLN A 47 43.40 0.58 -9.67
N ALA A 48 43.83 -0.66 -9.96
CA ALA A 48 45.07 -1.27 -9.46
C ALA A 48 45.21 -1.23 -7.92
N VAL A 49 44.10 -1.39 -7.20
CA VAL A 49 44.10 -1.40 -5.72
C VAL A 49 44.79 -2.66 -5.20
N THR A 50 45.76 -2.51 -4.31
CA THR A 50 46.60 -3.64 -3.84
C THR A 50 46.35 -4.06 -2.39
N ASN A 51 45.73 -3.20 -1.58
CA ASN A 51 45.40 -3.47 -0.17
C ASN A 51 44.09 -2.80 0.26
N LEU A 52 43.58 -3.16 1.44
CA LEU A 52 42.32 -2.62 1.96
C LEU A 52 42.39 -1.13 2.33
N THR A 53 43.56 -0.62 2.73
CA THR A 53 43.71 0.78 3.16
C THR A 53 43.58 1.78 2.02
N GLU A 54 43.83 1.34 0.79
CA GLU A 54 43.60 2.11 -0.44
C GLU A 54 42.11 2.27 -0.79
N ILE A 55 41.22 1.49 -0.18
CA ILE A 55 39.77 1.59 -0.38
C ILE A 55 39.20 2.74 0.46
N THR A 56 39.51 3.96 0.01
CA THR A 56 39.11 5.20 0.67
C THR A 56 37.66 5.61 0.34
N PRO A 57 37.04 6.48 1.17
CA PRO A 57 35.74 7.06 0.83
C PRO A 57 35.72 7.73 -0.55
N ALA A 58 36.81 8.39 -0.95
CA ALA A 58 36.93 9.01 -2.27
C ALA A 58 36.90 7.99 -3.42
N LEU A 59 37.55 6.84 -3.26
CA LEU A 59 37.51 5.76 -4.25
C LEU A 59 36.10 5.17 -4.37
N LEU A 60 35.40 5.00 -3.24
CA LEU A 60 34.02 4.51 -3.24
C LEU A 60 33.04 5.50 -3.87
N ASP A 61 33.18 6.79 -3.57
CA ASP A 61 32.40 7.85 -4.20
C ASP A 61 32.64 7.85 -5.73
N ALA A 62 33.90 7.69 -6.17
CA ALA A 62 34.24 7.54 -7.58
C ALA A 62 33.60 6.29 -8.21
N PHE A 63 33.59 5.15 -7.51
CA PHE A 63 32.90 3.93 -7.97
C PHE A 63 31.39 4.12 -8.16
N PHE A 64 30.73 4.80 -7.21
CA PHE A 64 29.30 5.06 -7.29
C PHE A 64 28.96 6.06 -8.40
N LEU A 65 29.80 7.09 -8.58
CA LEU A 65 29.61 8.13 -9.59
C LEU A 65 29.97 7.67 -11.01
N SER A 66 30.89 6.70 -11.17
CA SER A 66 31.26 6.18 -12.48
C SER A 66 30.12 5.46 -13.21
N ARG A 67 29.02 5.18 -12.50
CA ARG A 67 27.82 4.51 -13.01
C ARG A 67 26.57 5.31 -12.65
N PRO A 68 26.34 6.47 -13.29
CA PRO A 68 25.21 7.32 -12.96
C PRO A 68 23.89 6.54 -13.16
N ARG A 69 23.11 6.43 -12.09
CA ARG A 69 21.76 5.85 -12.11
C ARG A 69 20.75 6.99 -11.98
N SER A 70 19.83 7.08 -12.95
CA SER A 70 18.76 8.07 -12.93
C SER A 70 17.73 7.81 -11.83
N ARG A 71 17.47 6.54 -11.49
CA ARG A 71 16.48 6.14 -10.48
C ARG A 71 17.09 6.02 -9.08
N PRO A 72 16.53 6.71 -8.05
CA PRO A 72 17.00 6.61 -6.67
C PRO A 72 17.06 5.18 -6.13
N ARG A 73 16.06 4.34 -6.42
CA ARG A 73 16.03 2.91 -5.99
C ARG A 73 17.28 2.14 -6.42
N SER A 74 17.71 2.32 -7.66
CA SER A 74 18.85 1.58 -8.23
C SER A 74 20.18 2.05 -7.64
N LEU A 75 20.34 3.36 -7.44
CA LEU A 75 21.53 3.90 -6.78
C LEU A 75 21.60 3.48 -5.31
N ASN A 76 20.49 3.59 -4.58
CA ASN A 76 20.42 3.22 -3.17
C ASN A 76 20.67 1.72 -2.97
N HIS A 77 20.22 0.87 -3.90
CA HIS A 77 20.54 -0.55 -3.86
C HIS A 77 22.06 -0.78 -4.03
N LEU A 78 22.70 -0.12 -4.99
CA LEU A 78 24.16 -0.21 -5.18
C LEU A 78 24.92 0.21 -3.92
N ILE A 79 24.60 1.38 -3.36
CA ILE A 79 25.19 1.90 -2.11
C ILE A 79 24.94 0.90 -0.97
N GLY A 80 23.70 0.44 -0.81
CA GLY A 80 23.33 -0.46 0.29
C GLY A 80 23.93 -1.86 0.19
N VAL A 81 24.29 -2.36 -1.01
CA VAL A 81 25.00 -3.64 -1.14
C VAL A 81 26.45 -3.50 -0.69
N VAL A 82 27.14 -2.46 -1.17
CA VAL A 82 28.54 -2.20 -0.81
C VAL A 82 28.64 -1.82 0.67
N GLY A 83 27.72 -0.97 1.17
CA GLY A 83 27.60 -0.62 2.58
C GLY A 83 27.48 -1.84 3.48
N ARG A 84 26.54 -2.75 3.18
CA ARG A 84 26.36 -3.98 3.97
C ARG A 84 27.57 -4.90 3.98
N LEU A 85 28.38 -4.90 2.93
CA LEU A 85 29.65 -5.65 2.93
C LEU A 85 30.63 -5.04 3.94
N PHE A 86 30.83 -3.72 3.89
CA PHE A 86 31.76 -3.04 4.80
C PHE A 86 31.25 -3.04 6.26
N GLU A 87 29.96 -2.88 6.49
CA GLU A 87 29.34 -3.03 7.82
C GLU A 87 29.60 -4.44 8.38
N TRP A 88 29.43 -5.49 7.55
CA TRP A 88 29.74 -6.86 7.95
C TRP A 88 31.24 -7.07 8.23
N MET A 89 32.12 -6.40 7.47
CA MET A 89 33.56 -6.44 7.73
C MET A 89 33.95 -5.76 9.05
N VAL A 90 33.26 -4.67 9.42
CA VAL A 90 33.41 -4.03 10.74
C VAL A 90 32.92 -4.95 11.85
N GLU A 91 31.75 -5.57 11.67
CA GLU A 91 31.16 -6.51 12.65
C GLU A 91 32.06 -7.71 12.97
N HIS A 92 32.95 -8.09 12.04
CA HIS A 92 33.88 -9.21 12.19
C HIS A 92 35.34 -8.75 12.44
N ASP A 93 35.52 -7.50 12.85
CA ASP A 93 36.83 -6.91 13.21
C ASP A 93 37.89 -6.96 12.09
N PHE A 94 37.47 -7.04 10.82
CA PHE A 94 38.40 -6.99 9.69
C PHE A 94 38.87 -5.56 9.38
N ILE A 95 38.05 -4.57 9.73
CA ILE A 95 38.33 -3.14 9.59
C ILE A 95 37.66 -2.38 10.75
N ASP A 96 38.22 -1.24 11.16
CA ASP A 96 37.69 -0.47 12.30
C ASP A 96 36.38 0.28 11.99
N ARG A 97 36.21 0.73 10.74
CA ARG A 97 35.05 1.53 10.32
C ARG A 97 34.74 1.37 8.84
N SER A 98 33.47 1.52 8.49
CA SER A 98 33.02 1.50 7.10
C SER A 98 33.50 2.75 6.35
N PRO A 99 34.19 2.62 5.20
CA PRO A 99 34.59 3.75 4.37
C PRO A 99 33.44 4.32 3.52
N VAL A 100 32.23 3.72 3.55
CA VAL A 100 31.09 4.18 2.75
C VAL A 100 30.48 5.45 3.35
N THR A 101 30.69 6.59 2.69
CA THR A 101 30.14 7.90 3.11
C THR A 101 28.98 8.40 2.25
N MET A 102 28.80 7.82 1.06
CA MET A 102 27.77 8.23 0.11
C MET A 102 26.37 8.05 0.71
N LYS A 103 25.60 9.15 0.75
CA LYS A 103 24.23 9.13 1.27
C LYS A 103 23.24 8.61 0.22
N PRO A 104 22.28 7.73 0.59
CA PRO A 104 21.19 7.34 -0.29
C PRO A 104 20.39 8.56 -0.77
N ARG A 105 19.96 8.53 -2.04
CA ARG A 105 19.06 9.56 -2.58
C ARG A 105 17.65 9.36 -2.03
N ARG A 106 16.94 10.47 -1.80
CA ARG A 106 15.52 10.42 -1.42
C ARG A 106 14.74 9.72 -2.53
N ARG A 107 13.88 8.77 -2.13
CA ARG A 107 12.87 8.20 -3.01
C ARG A 107 11.77 9.24 -3.15
N GLY A 108 11.33 9.51 -4.38
CA GLY A 108 10.08 10.25 -4.59
C GLY A 108 8.90 9.44 -4.06
N ASN A 109 7.72 10.05 -4.02
CA ASN A 109 6.50 9.37 -3.59
C ASN A 109 6.32 8.07 -4.40
N PRO A 110 6.07 6.92 -3.73
CA PRO A 110 5.69 5.73 -4.46
C PRO A 110 4.44 6.06 -5.28
N ARG A 111 4.38 5.55 -6.52
CA ARG A 111 3.10 5.56 -7.24
C ARG A 111 2.11 4.73 -6.42
N PRO A 112 0.87 5.17 -6.24
CA PRO A 112 -0.14 4.35 -5.62
C PRO A 112 -0.23 3.01 -6.36
N PRO A 113 -0.43 1.89 -5.65
CA PRO A 113 -0.65 0.62 -6.29
C PRO A 113 -1.89 0.71 -7.18
N CYS A 114 -1.80 0.16 -8.39
CA CYS A 114 -2.98 -0.02 -9.23
C CYS A 114 -3.58 -1.36 -8.84
N ILE A 115 -4.70 -1.32 -8.12
CA ILE A 115 -5.53 -2.48 -7.79
C ILE A 115 -6.54 -2.61 -8.92
N LEU A 116 -6.66 -3.81 -9.49
CA LEU A 116 -7.62 -4.08 -10.56
C LEU A 116 -8.91 -4.56 -9.93
N ASP A 117 -10.04 -3.95 -10.29
CA ASP A 117 -11.35 -4.52 -10.00
C ASP A 117 -11.60 -5.78 -10.86
N LEU A 118 -12.63 -6.54 -10.51
CA LEU A 118 -13.00 -7.78 -11.20
C LEU A 118 -13.27 -7.54 -12.70
N ARG A 119 -13.98 -6.46 -13.01
CA ARG A 119 -14.36 -6.12 -14.39
C ARG A 119 -13.14 -5.83 -15.26
N THR A 120 -12.21 -5.02 -14.77
CA THR A 120 -10.97 -4.65 -15.46
C THR A 120 -10.06 -5.87 -15.59
N ALA A 121 -10.00 -6.73 -14.57
CA ALA A 121 -9.28 -7.99 -14.65
C ALA A 121 -9.85 -8.92 -15.74
N GLN A 122 -11.18 -9.06 -15.81
CA GLN A 122 -11.83 -9.86 -16.86
C GLN A 122 -11.57 -9.29 -18.25
N GLN A 123 -11.73 -7.98 -18.44
CA GLN A 123 -11.42 -7.31 -19.71
C GLN A 123 -9.96 -7.53 -20.11
N LEU A 124 -9.03 -7.49 -19.16
CA LEU A 124 -7.62 -7.76 -19.41
C LEU A 124 -7.39 -9.20 -19.87
N ILE A 125 -8.06 -10.18 -19.25
CA ILE A 125 -7.99 -11.59 -19.63
C ILE A 125 -8.54 -11.80 -21.05
N ASP A 126 -9.70 -11.23 -21.37
CA ASP A 126 -10.33 -11.37 -22.69
C ASP A 126 -9.47 -10.74 -23.78
N ARG A 127 -8.91 -9.55 -23.51
CA ARG A 127 -7.97 -8.88 -24.43
C ARG A 127 -6.68 -9.66 -24.59
N ALA A 128 -6.19 -10.28 -23.51
CA ALA A 128 -5.01 -11.13 -23.56
C ALA A 128 -5.26 -12.38 -24.40
N ALA A 129 -6.43 -13.02 -24.29
CA ALA A 129 -6.80 -14.20 -25.07
C ALA A 129 -6.74 -13.95 -26.59
N GLY A 130 -7.05 -12.72 -27.02
CA GLY A 130 -6.97 -12.28 -28.41
C GLY A 130 -5.58 -11.92 -28.93
N LEU A 131 -4.51 -12.04 -28.13
CA LEU A 131 -3.16 -11.69 -28.59
C LEU A 131 -2.69 -12.64 -29.70
N PRO A 132 -2.19 -12.09 -30.83
CA PRO A 132 -1.69 -12.92 -31.92
C PRO A 132 -0.40 -13.63 -31.51
N ASP A 133 -0.21 -14.80 -32.10
CA ASP A 133 1.02 -15.57 -31.98
C ASP A 133 2.22 -14.83 -32.58
N GLN A 134 3.40 -15.11 -32.02
CA GLN A 134 4.67 -14.59 -32.51
C GLN A 134 5.66 -15.75 -32.69
N ASN A 135 6.66 -15.57 -33.56
CA ASN A 135 7.65 -16.61 -33.87
C ASN A 135 8.35 -17.21 -32.63
N ASN A 136 8.52 -16.43 -31.55
CA ASN A 136 9.15 -16.87 -30.31
C ASN A 136 8.14 -17.12 -29.17
N ALA A 137 6.84 -17.05 -29.44
CA ALA A 137 5.76 -17.20 -28.47
C ALA A 137 4.49 -17.77 -29.15
N PRO A 138 4.47 -19.08 -29.47
CA PRO A 138 3.25 -19.76 -29.89
C PRO A 138 2.25 -19.83 -28.74
N LEU A 139 0.95 -19.84 -29.04
CA LEU A 139 -0.14 -19.82 -28.06
C LEU A 139 -0.10 -18.60 -27.13
N ARG A 140 0.34 -17.46 -27.66
CA ARG A 140 0.56 -16.26 -26.85
C ARG A 140 -0.73 -15.82 -26.15
N GLY A 141 -1.83 -15.73 -26.90
CA GLY A 141 -3.11 -15.33 -26.34
C GLY A 141 -3.60 -16.23 -25.20
N PRO A 142 -3.78 -17.54 -25.45
CA PRO A 142 -4.19 -18.49 -24.42
C PRO A 142 -3.25 -18.52 -23.21
N ALA A 143 -1.93 -18.44 -23.42
CA ALA A 143 -0.96 -18.44 -22.33
C ALA A 143 -1.11 -17.21 -21.42
N TYR A 144 -1.25 -16.00 -21.99
CA TYR A 144 -1.43 -14.79 -21.20
C TYR A 144 -2.78 -14.75 -20.48
N ALA A 145 -3.85 -15.25 -21.11
CA ALA A 145 -5.15 -15.39 -20.46
C ALA A 145 -5.05 -16.25 -19.20
N ILE A 146 -4.47 -17.45 -19.31
CA ILE A 146 -4.25 -18.36 -18.17
C ILE A 146 -3.36 -17.70 -17.10
N ILE A 147 -2.27 -17.03 -17.51
CA ILE A 147 -1.38 -16.34 -16.57
C ILE A 147 -2.16 -15.29 -15.78
N PHE A 148 -2.96 -14.45 -16.43
CA PHE A 148 -3.73 -13.41 -15.76
C PHE A 148 -4.83 -13.99 -14.86
N SER A 149 -5.52 -15.04 -15.28
CA SER A 149 -6.47 -15.77 -14.44
C SER A 149 -5.82 -16.33 -13.17
N LEU A 150 -4.62 -16.91 -13.28
CA LEU A 150 -3.88 -17.45 -12.14
C LEU A 150 -3.34 -16.35 -11.20
N LEU A 151 -2.93 -15.20 -11.74
CA LEU A 151 -2.47 -14.07 -10.93
C LEU A 151 -3.63 -13.44 -10.15
N PHE A 152 -4.75 -13.20 -10.81
CA PHE A 152 -5.90 -12.54 -10.22
C PHE A 152 -6.70 -13.51 -9.32
N GLY A 153 -7.16 -14.65 -9.86
CA GLY A 153 -8.05 -15.57 -9.15
C GLY A 153 -7.41 -16.36 -8.02
N LEU A 154 -6.10 -16.64 -8.09
CA LEU A 154 -5.38 -17.41 -7.05
C LEU A 154 -4.35 -16.57 -6.27
N GLY A 155 -4.30 -15.25 -6.52
CA GLY A 155 -3.38 -14.33 -5.85
C GLY A 155 -1.90 -14.70 -6.03
N LEU A 156 -1.55 -15.39 -7.12
CA LEU A 156 -0.18 -15.84 -7.35
C LEU A 156 0.75 -14.68 -7.70
N ARG A 157 2.01 -14.78 -7.29
CA ARG A 157 3.02 -13.83 -7.78
C ARG A 157 3.40 -14.17 -9.22
N VAL A 158 3.75 -13.16 -10.02
CA VAL A 158 4.22 -13.36 -11.41
C VAL A 158 5.35 -14.39 -11.54
N GLY A 159 6.30 -14.38 -10.60
CA GLY A 159 7.39 -15.35 -10.58
C GLY A 159 6.98 -16.75 -10.14
N GLU A 160 5.85 -16.91 -9.45
CA GLU A 160 5.27 -18.22 -9.10
C GLU A 160 4.61 -18.82 -10.33
N VAL A 161 3.74 -18.06 -11.02
CA VAL A 161 3.07 -18.49 -12.25
C VAL A 161 4.06 -18.81 -13.37
N ALA A 162 5.03 -17.92 -13.62
CA ALA A 162 6.00 -18.10 -14.69
C ALA A 162 6.94 -19.32 -14.52
N ARG A 163 6.99 -19.93 -13.34
CA ARG A 163 7.81 -21.12 -13.05
C ARG A 163 7.02 -22.42 -12.97
N LEU A 164 5.70 -22.37 -13.08
CA LEU A 164 4.85 -23.56 -13.07
C LEU A 164 5.26 -24.53 -14.17
N ARG A 165 5.27 -25.82 -13.83
CA ARG A 165 5.50 -26.92 -14.77
C ARG A 165 4.31 -27.86 -14.74
N TRP A 166 4.17 -28.67 -15.79
CA TRP A 166 3.12 -29.70 -15.86
C TRP A 166 3.06 -30.60 -14.63
N ARG A 167 4.21 -30.98 -14.07
CA ARG A 167 4.30 -31.80 -12.83
C ARG A 167 3.78 -31.13 -11.56
N ASP A 168 3.56 -29.81 -11.59
CA ASP A 168 3.06 -29.06 -10.45
C ASP A 168 1.53 -29.03 -10.43
N VAL A 169 0.87 -29.56 -11.47
CA VAL A 169 -0.58 -29.69 -11.58
C VAL A 169 -0.95 -31.15 -11.32
N ASP A 170 -1.62 -31.42 -10.22
CA ASP A 170 -2.24 -32.70 -9.91
C ASP A 170 -3.72 -32.63 -10.32
N ARG A 171 -4.04 -33.26 -11.46
CA ARG A 171 -5.40 -33.26 -12.01
C ARG A 171 -6.31 -34.25 -11.31
N ASP A 172 -5.76 -35.32 -10.73
CA ASP A 172 -6.56 -36.33 -10.03
C ASP A 172 -7.07 -35.77 -8.71
N ARG A 173 -6.26 -34.93 -8.06
CA ARG A 173 -6.60 -34.29 -6.78
C ARG A 173 -7.04 -32.84 -6.92
N ASN A 174 -7.05 -32.27 -8.13
CA ASN A 174 -7.36 -30.88 -8.37
C ASN A 174 -6.49 -29.94 -7.50
N ILE A 175 -5.16 -30.09 -7.57
CA ILE A 175 -4.20 -29.31 -6.76
C ILE A 175 -3.08 -28.72 -7.61
N LEU A 176 -2.80 -27.44 -7.38
CA LEU A 176 -1.63 -26.72 -7.88
C LEU A 176 -0.57 -26.64 -6.78
N THR A 177 0.60 -27.20 -7.04
CA THR A 177 1.73 -27.12 -6.13
C THR A 177 2.60 -25.91 -6.46
N ILE A 178 2.56 -24.88 -5.62
CA ILE A 178 3.44 -23.72 -5.78
C ILE A 178 4.74 -23.98 -5.01
N ARG A 179 5.84 -24.14 -5.75
CA ARG A 179 7.17 -24.41 -5.18
C ARG A 179 8.03 -23.15 -5.11
N GLU A 180 8.92 -23.10 -4.13
CA GLU A 180 10.00 -22.11 -4.05
C GLU A 180 9.52 -20.66 -4.19
N THR A 181 8.48 -20.32 -3.42
CA THR A 181 7.93 -18.96 -3.33
C THR A 181 8.94 -17.98 -2.72
N LYS A 182 8.56 -16.71 -2.56
CA LYS A 182 9.36 -15.79 -1.75
C LYS A 182 9.57 -16.43 -0.36
N PHE A 183 10.82 -16.52 0.09
CA PHE A 183 11.23 -17.23 1.32
C PHE A 183 11.28 -18.77 1.23
N SER A 184 11.30 -19.35 0.02
CA SER A 184 11.46 -20.80 -0.20
C SER A 184 10.36 -21.67 0.41
N LYS A 185 9.20 -21.09 0.74
CA LYS A 185 8.02 -21.83 1.18
C LYS A 185 7.33 -22.47 -0.02
N SER A 186 6.77 -23.65 0.17
CA SER A 186 5.89 -24.30 -0.82
C SER A 186 4.48 -24.40 -0.25
N ARG A 187 3.46 -24.32 -1.11
CA ARG A 187 2.06 -24.46 -0.72
C ARG A 187 1.26 -25.21 -1.77
N LEU A 188 0.21 -25.90 -1.34
CA LEU A 188 -0.78 -26.52 -2.21
C LEU A 188 -1.97 -25.58 -2.33
N ILE A 189 -2.47 -25.40 -3.54
CA ILE A 189 -3.66 -24.60 -3.83
C ILE A 189 -4.66 -25.51 -4.53
N PRO A 190 -5.84 -25.74 -3.96
CA PRO A 190 -6.91 -26.43 -4.69
C PRO A 190 -7.21 -25.69 -6.01
N ILE A 191 -7.14 -26.42 -7.12
CA ILE A 191 -7.63 -25.97 -8.42
C ILE A 191 -9.08 -26.42 -8.47
N CYS A 192 -10.02 -25.58 -8.06
CA CYS A 192 -11.40 -25.84 -8.44
C CYS A 192 -11.47 -25.92 -9.96
N ASP A 193 -12.24 -26.87 -10.48
CA ASP A 193 -12.32 -27.18 -11.90
C ASP A 193 -12.78 -25.94 -12.67
N MET A 194 -11.84 -25.16 -13.24
CA MET A 194 -12.14 -23.93 -13.99
C MET A 194 -12.88 -24.20 -15.32
N THR A 195 -13.16 -25.48 -15.64
CA THR A 195 -13.98 -25.89 -16.79
C THR A 195 -15.34 -26.47 -16.39
N ALA A 196 -15.46 -27.12 -15.23
CA ALA A 196 -16.76 -27.51 -14.64
C ALA A 196 -17.35 -26.43 -13.72
N HIS A 197 -16.57 -25.39 -13.48
CA HIS A 197 -17.02 -24.12 -12.98
C HIS A 197 -16.60 -23.06 -14.04
N GLN A 198 -17.49 -22.52 -14.89
CA GLN A 198 -18.41 -21.48 -14.39
C GLN A 198 -18.25 -21.47 -12.90
N THR A 199 -17.26 -20.72 -12.39
CA THR A 199 -17.38 -20.26 -11.01
C THR A 199 -18.89 -20.01 -10.90
N PRO A 200 -19.61 -20.55 -9.91
CA PRO A 200 -20.37 -19.55 -9.26
C PRO A 200 -19.28 -18.49 -9.01
N PHE A 201 -19.25 -17.44 -9.85
CA PHE A 201 -19.86 -16.22 -9.41
C PHE A 201 -20.82 -16.66 -8.30
N THR A 202 -20.26 -16.98 -7.12
CA THR A 202 -20.87 -16.62 -5.88
C THR A 202 -20.96 -15.16 -6.19
N GLU A 203 -22.15 -14.80 -6.71
CA GLU A 203 -22.49 -13.42 -6.99
C GLU A 203 -21.90 -12.70 -5.81
N ALA A 204 -20.96 -11.78 -6.10
CA ALA A 204 -20.28 -11.06 -5.03
C ALA A 204 -21.38 -10.68 -4.07
N MET A 205 -21.32 -11.23 -2.84
CA MET A 205 -22.47 -11.27 -1.93
C MET A 205 -23.12 -9.91 -2.01
N SER A 206 -24.38 -9.89 -2.45
CA SER A 206 -25.04 -8.63 -2.73
C SER A 206 -25.15 -7.84 -1.43
N LEU A 207 -25.40 -6.53 -1.52
CA LEU A 207 -25.63 -5.76 -0.30
C LEU A 207 -26.85 -6.30 0.46
N ASP A 208 -27.86 -6.82 -0.24
CA ASP A 208 -29.03 -7.46 0.34
C ASP A 208 -28.64 -8.76 1.09
N ASP A 209 -27.81 -9.62 0.48
CA ASP A 209 -27.32 -10.84 1.15
C ASP A 209 -26.41 -10.53 2.36
N LEU A 210 -25.64 -9.44 2.29
CA LEU A 210 -24.84 -8.96 3.40
C LEU A 210 -25.74 -8.44 4.53
N ASP A 211 -26.79 -7.69 4.21
CA ASP A 211 -27.77 -7.20 5.19
C ASP A 211 -28.45 -8.37 5.91
N ASP A 212 -28.93 -9.37 5.16
CA ASP A 212 -29.52 -10.60 5.70
C ASP A 212 -28.55 -11.32 6.65
N TYR A 213 -27.26 -11.38 6.31
CA TYR A 213 -26.24 -11.97 7.19
C TYR A 213 -26.04 -11.14 8.47
N LEU A 214 -25.91 -9.81 8.36
CA LEU A 214 -25.68 -8.92 9.49
C LEU A 214 -26.86 -8.95 10.49
N MET A 215 -28.08 -9.15 10.00
CA MET A 215 -29.30 -9.30 10.82
C MET A 215 -29.52 -10.71 11.39
N SER A 216 -28.71 -11.69 11.00
CA SER A 216 -28.89 -13.10 11.41
C SER A 216 -28.30 -13.42 12.79
N ASP A 217 -28.74 -14.52 13.41
CA ASP A 217 -28.17 -15.05 14.65
C ASP A 217 -26.68 -15.46 14.54
N SER A 218 -26.14 -15.56 13.31
CA SER A 218 -24.72 -15.82 13.05
C SER A 218 -23.85 -14.57 13.26
N SER A 219 -24.45 -13.39 13.23
CA SER A 219 -23.84 -12.11 13.56
C SER A 219 -23.97 -11.84 15.07
N PRO A 220 -22.91 -11.38 15.75
CA PRO A 220 -22.99 -10.95 17.15
C PRO A 220 -24.04 -9.85 17.34
N ALA A 221 -24.70 -9.82 18.50
CA ALA A 221 -25.76 -8.86 18.80
C ALA A 221 -25.34 -7.38 18.74
N GLU A 222 -24.05 -7.10 18.96
CA GLU A 222 -23.46 -5.75 18.91
C GLU A 222 -22.82 -5.45 17.53
N SER A 223 -23.14 -6.24 16.50
CA SER A 223 -22.60 -6.02 15.17
C SER A 223 -23.32 -4.86 14.49
N MET A 224 -22.57 -4.08 13.73
CA MET A 224 -23.13 -3.04 12.87
C MET A 224 -24.07 -3.66 11.83
N LEU A 225 -25.23 -3.03 11.62
CA LEU A 225 -26.12 -3.35 10.50
C LEU A 225 -25.65 -2.63 9.24
N LEU A 226 -26.26 -2.91 8.07
CA LEU A 226 -25.75 -2.40 6.80
C LEU A 226 -25.66 -0.86 6.74
N SER A 227 -26.65 -0.16 7.30
CA SER A 227 -26.69 1.30 7.37
C SER A 227 -25.57 1.86 8.26
N ASP A 228 -25.40 1.33 9.47
CA ASP A 228 -24.32 1.72 10.40
C ASP A 228 -22.94 1.42 9.81
N LEU A 229 -22.79 0.23 9.21
CA LEU A 229 -21.58 -0.21 8.55
C LEU A 229 -21.19 0.75 7.42
N ASP A 230 -22.16 1.19 6.60
CA ASP A 230 -21.92 2.13 5.52
C ASP A 230 -21.40 3.48 6.02
N GLY A 231 -22.03 4.01 7.07
CA GLY A 231 -21.61 5.22 7.75
C GLY A 231 -20.21 5.10 8.34
N PHE A 232 -19.96 4.00 9.05
CA PHE A 232 -18.67 3.67 9.64
C PHE A 232 -17.56 3.63 8.59
N LEU A 233 -17.75 2.86 7.52
CA LEU A 233 -16.79 2.76 6.41
C LEU A 233 -16.57 4.10 5.72
N THR A 234 -17.60 4.95 5.61
CA THR A 234 -17.46 6.31 5.08
C THR A 234 -16.58 7.18 5.97
N GLY A 235 -16.76 7.14 7.28
CA GLY A 235 -15.92 7.83 8.24
C GLY A 235 -14.46 7.36 8.21
N ILE A 236 -14.21 6.06 8.02
CA ILE A 236 -12.87 5.50 7.78
C ILE A 236 -12.28 6.04 6.48
N ALA A 237 -13.05 6.08 5.40
CA ALA A 237 -12.59 6.44 4.06
C ALA A 237 -12.16 7.90 3.96
N ILE A 238 -12.91 8.83 4.59
CA ILE A 238 -12.60 10.27 4.54
C ILE A 238 -11.70 10.74 5.69
N GLY A 239 -11.33 9.83 6.59
CA GLY A 239 -10.62 10.14 7.82
C GLY A 239 -9.25 10.80 7.61
N PRO A 240 -8.68 11.38 8.68
CA PRO A 240 -7.44 12.16 8.64
C PRO A 240 -6.20 11.35 8.21
N GLU A 241 -6.23 10.03 8.41
CA GLU A 241 -5.13 9.10 8.10
C GLU A 241 -5.73 7.75 7.69
N ALA A 242 -5.04 7.01 6.81
CA ALA A 242 -5.45 5.67 6.43
C ALA A 242 -5.35 4.68 7.60
N ILE A 243 -6.41 3.90 7.82
CA ILE A 243 -6.53 2.91 8.89
C ILE A 243 -6.47 1.52 8.25
N PRO A 244 -5.57 0.62 8.68
CA PRO A 244 -5.46 -0.69 8.07
C PRO A 244 -6.64 -1.60 8.49
N PRO A 245 -7.11 -2.54 7.64
CA PRO A 245 -8.30 -3.35 7.91
C PRO A 245 -8.27 -4.15 9.21
N ASP A 246 -7.10 -4.61 9.64
CA ASP A 246 -6.94 -5.33 10.90
C ASP A 246 -7.28 -4.49 12.15
N GLU A 247 -7.32 -3.16 12.02
CA GLU A 247 -7.69 -2.24 13.10
C GLU A 247 -9.21 -1.97 13.15
N TRP A 248 -9.89 -1.85 12.00
CA TRP A 248 -11.32 -1.50 11.95
C TRP A 248 -12.26 -2.68 11.71
N LEU A 249 -11.81 -3.78 11.09
CA LEU A 249 -12.65 -4.97 10.89
C LEU A 249 -13.20 -5.57 12.20
N PRO A 250 -12.44 -5.63 13.32
CA PRO A 250 -12.99 -6.12 14.57
C PRO A 250 -14.12 -5.24 15.14
N VAL A 251 -14.09 -3.94 14.86
CA VAL A 251 -15.08 -2.97 15.40
C VAL A 251 -16.48 -3.28 14.88
N ILE A 252 -16.59 -3.71 13.61
CA ILE A 252 -17.86 -4.06 12.96
C ILE A 252 -18.65 -5.11 13.75
N TRP A 253 -17.96 -6.01 14.47
CA TRP A 253 -18.57 -7.14 15.18
C TRP A 253 -18.69 -6.91 16.70
N GLY A 254 -18.21 -5.75 17.19
CA GLY A 254 -18.13 -5.46 18.62
C GLY A 254 -17.10 -6.34 19.36
N GLU A 255 -17.44 -6.78 20.59
CA GLU A 255 -16.53 -7.54 21.45
C GLU A 255 -16.45 -9.04 21.10
N THR A 256 -17.34 -9.54 20.25
CA THR A 256 -17.46 -10.97 19.94
C THR A 256 -17.16 -11.23 18.47
N ALA A 257 -16.48 -12.34 18.17
CA ALA A 257 -16.20 -12.71 16.78
C ALA A 257 -17.45 -13.28 16.08
N PRO A 258 -17.67 -12.98 14.78
CA PRO A 258 -18.78 -13.54 14.02
C PRO A 258 -18.65 -15.04 13.82
N GLN A 259 -19.79 -15.72 13.72
CA GLN A 259 -19.85 -17.14 13.41
C GLN A 259 -20.13 -17.33 11.93
N PHE A 260 -19.31 -18.15 11.28
CA PHE A 260 -19.51 -18.52 9.89
C PHE A 260 -19.76 -20.02 9.78
N ASP A 261 -20.72 -20.41 8.96
CA ASP A 261 -21.04 -21.80 8.65
C ASP A 261 -19.83 -22.51 8.02
N ASP A 262 -19.13 -21.82 7.12
CA ASP A 262 -17.91 -22.29 6.48
C ASP A 262 -16.96 -21.17 6.04
N GLN A 263 -15.80 -21.57 5.52
CA GLN A 263 -14.78 -20.63 5.04
C GLN A 263 -15.25 -19.81 3.82
N SER A 264 -16.19 -20.31 3.03
CA SER A 264 -16.72 -19.62 1.85
C SER A 264 -17.65 -18.48 2.26
N GLN A 265 -18.55 -18.71 3.23
CA GLN A 265 -19.39 -17.67 3.81
C GLN A 265 -18.52 -16.59 4.47
N ALA A 266 -17.50 -16.98 5.24
CA ALA A 266 -16.54 -16.02 5.82
C ALA A 266 -15.87 -15.14 4.75
N GLN A 267 -15.44 -15.75 3.63
CA GLN A 267 -14.84 -15.01 2.51
C GLN A 267 -15.85 -14.10 1.80
N ALA A 268 -17.10 -14.53 1.67
CA ALA A 268 -18.15 -13.77 1.02
C ALA A 268 -18.54 -12.52 1.84
N VAL A 269 -18.78 -12.68 3.15
CA VAL A 269 -19.11 -11.58 4.08
C VAL A 269 -17.98 -10.55 4.13
N LEU A 270 -16.75 -11.01 4.43
CA LEU A 270 -15.60 -10.09 4.49
C LEU A 270 -15.29 -9.46 3.12
N GLY A 271 -15.53 -10.19 2.03
CA GLY A 271 -15.41 -9.69 0.67
C GLY A 271 -16.42 -8.59 0.36
N ALA A 272 -17.67 -8.74 0.79
CA ALA A 272 -18.72 -7.73 0.61
C ALA A 272 -18.43 -6.45 1.40
N ILE A 273 -18.00 -6.57 2.66
CA ILE A 273 -17.58 -5.43 3.50
C ILE A 273 -16.44 -4.66 2.84
N MET A 274 -15.37 -5.36 2.43
CA MET A 274 -14.23 -4.75 1.74
C MET A 274 -14.64 -4.13 0.39
N GLY A 275 -15.53 -4.81 -0.35
CA GLY A 275 -16.09 -4.32 -1.60
C GLY A 275 -16.87 -3.03 -1.42
N ARG A 276 -17.66 -2.92 -0.33
CA ARG A 276 -18.39 -1.69 -0.01
C ARG A 276 -17.43 -0.55 0.37
N TYR A 277 -16.40 -0.83 1.17
CA TYR A 277 -15.35 0.16 1.48
C TYR A 277 -14.68 0.71 0.22
N ASP A 278 -14.25 -0.17 -0.69
CA ASP A 278 -13.60 0.21 -1.96
C ASP A 278 -14.56 1.04 -2.85
N GLU A 279 -15.85 0.70 -2.84
CA GLU A 279 -16.89 1.44 -3.55
C GLU A 279 -17.09 2.85 -2.97
N ILE A 280 -17.16 2.99 -1.65
CA ILE A 280 -17.26 4.30 -0.98
C ILE A 280 -16.05 5.18 -1.33
N VAL A 281 -14.83 4.62 -1.29
CA VAL A 281 -13.62 5.35 -1.72
C VAL A 281 -13.74 5.81 -3.17
N ARG A 282 -14.24 4.95 -4.07
CA ARG A 282 -14.47 5.30 -5.47
C ARG A 282 -15.53 6.39 -5.62
N GLN A 283 -16.58 6.38 -4.81
CA GLN A 283 -17.62 7.42 -4.81
C GLN A 283 -17.07 8.77 -4.35
N ILE A 284 -16.27 8.79 -3.27
CA ILE A 284 -15.62 10.02 -2.78
C ILE A 284 -14.65 10.60 -3.83
N ASP A 285 -13.92 9.75 -4.54
CA ASP A 285 -12.98 10.18 -5.59
C ASP A 285 -13.69 10.72 -6.84
N ASN A 286 -14.90 10.23 -7.14
CA ASN A 286 -15.70 10.68 -8.28
C ASN A 286 -16.74 11.75 -7.91
N GLU A 287 -16.82 12.16 -6.64
CA GLU A 287 -17.84 13.09 -6.14
C GLU A 287 -19.28 12.57 -6.35
N THR A 288 -19.47 11.25 -6.20
CA THR A 288 -20.76 10.56 -6.38
C THR A 288 -21.14 9.77 -5.12
N VAL A 289 -21.06 10.41 -3.95
CA VAL A 289 -21.35 9.78 -2.66
C VAL A 289 -22.84 9.41 -2.58
N GLU A 290 -23.12 8.12 -2.37
CA GLU A 290 -24.47 7.57 -2.21
C GLU A 290 -24.52 6.76 -0.90
N PRO A 291 -24.97 7.39 0.20
CA PRO A 291 -25.16 6.72 1.49
C PRO A 291 -26.21 5.62 1.41
N ILE A 292 -26.00 4.52 2.13
CA ILE A 292 -27.00 3.47 2.31
C ILE A 292 -27.74 3.73 3.63
N PHE A 293 -29.00 4.12 3.54
CA PHE A 293 -29.87 4.30 4.69
C PHE A 293 -30.77 3.08 4.89
N TRP A 294 -31.15 2.83 6.15
CA TRP A 294 -32.21 1.88 6.43
C TRP A 294 -33.56 2.44 5.94
N GLN A 295 -34.44 1.56 5.45
CA GLN A 295 -35.75 1.94 4.95
C GLN A 295 -36.84 1.08 5.57
N SER A 296 -37.88 1.71 6.10
CA SER A 296 -39.08 1.05 6.59
C SER A 296 -40.31 1.60 5.86
N GLY A 297 -40.71 0.92 4.77
CA GLY A 297 -41.76 1.42 3.89
C GLY A 297 -41.27 2.64 3.11
N ASP A 298 -41.98 3.77 3.22
CA ASP A 298 -41.60 5.04 2.58
C ASP A 298 -40.71 5.92 3.48
N THR A 299 -40.40 5.48 4.71
CA THR A 299 -39.59 6.24 5.66
C THR A 299 -38.12 5.87 5.55
N VAL A 300 -37.28 6.87 5.32
CA VAL A 300 -35.81 6.77 5.32
C VAL A 300 -35.29 7.02 6.73
N ILE A 301 -34.38 6.16 7.17
CA ILE A 301 -33.81 6.20 8.51
C ILE A 301 -32.29 6.37 8.39
N ALA A 302 -31.83 7.57 8.70
CA ALA A 302 -30.44 7.99 8.50
C ALA A 302 -29.62 8.10 9.80
N TRP A 303 -30.25 7.95 10.98
CA TRP A 303 -29.55 8.02 12.26
C TRP A 303 -28.55 6.88 12.43
N ASP A 304 -28.93 5.66 12.03
CA ASP A 304 -28.10 4.45 12.00
C ASP A 304 -26.78 4.71 11.24
N TRP A 305 -26.90 5.28 10.04
CA TRP A 305 -25.75 5.68 9.24
C TRP A 305 -24.88 6.73 9.94
N ALA A 306 -25.51 7.73 10.56
CA ALA A 306 -24.79 8.81 11.23
C ALA A 306 -24.03 8.30 12.47
N ASP A 307 -24.63 7.38 13.24
CA ASP A 307 -24.02 6.74 14.40
C ASP A 307 -22.79 5.94 14.00
N GLY A 308 -22.91 5.09 12.98
CA GLY A 308 -21.77 4.35 12.43
C GLY A 308 -20.64 5.30 11.98
N PHE A 309 -20.98 6.40 11.31
CA PHE A 309 -20.00 7.41 10.90
C PHE A 309 -19.27 8.03 12.11
N VAL A 310 -19.99 8.38 13.17
CA VAL A 310 -19.39 8.94 14.40
C VAL A 310 -18.56 7.89 15.15
N GLU A 311 -18.96 6.62 15.13
CA GLU A 311 -18.21 5.53 15.76
C GLU A 311 -16.79 5.39 15.16
N SER A 312 -16.63 5.66 13.85
CA SER A 312 -15.32 5.69 13.19
C SER A 312 -14.33 6.68 13.84
N PHE A 313 -14.82 7.70 14.56
CA PHE A 313 -13.96 8.72 15.15
C PHE A 313 -13.06 8.15 16.24
N ALA A 314 -13.51 7.12 16.95
CA ALA A 314 -12.76 6.50 18.04
C ALA A 314 -11.36 6.07 17.59
N LEU A 315 -11.23 5.58 16.34
CA LEU A 315 -9.98 5.09 15.80
C LEU A 315 -8.94 6.20 15.60
N ARG A 316 -9.36 7.46 15.36
CA ARG A 316 -8.46 8.63 15.24
C ARG A 316 -8.95 9.81 16.07
N GLN A 317 -9.39 9.55 17.29
CA GLN A 317 -10.13 10.49 18.15
C GLN A 317 -9.44 11.85 18.32
N HIS A 318 -8.12 11.86 18.48
CA HIS A 318 -7.37 13.10 18.67
C HIS A 318 -7.54 14.09 17.50
N HIS A 319 -7.58 13.59 16.27
CA HIS A 319 -7.70 14.41 15.07
C HIS A 319 -9.13 14.95 14.91
N TRP A 320 -10.12 14.08 15.05
CA TRP A 320 -11.54 14.46 15.00
C TRP A 320 -11.89 15.48 16.08
N THR A 321 -11.43 15.27 17.32
CA THR A 321 -11.61 16.24 18.43
C THR A 321 -11.03 17.61 18.09
N LYS A 322 -9.91 17.66 17.37
CA LYS A 322 -9.29 18.93 16.96
C LYS A 322 -10.09 19.63 15.86
N MET A 323 -10.61 18.88 14.88
CA MET A 323 -11.48 19.42 13.84
C MET A 323 -12.78 19.98 14.44
N VAL A 324 -13.46 19.21 15.30
CA VAL A 324 -14.71 19.59 15.97
C VAL A 324 -14.55 20.89 16.75
N LYS A 325 -13.39 21.11 17.38
CA LYS A 325 -13.08 22.34 18.13
C LYS A 325 -12.66 23.53 17.27
N SER A 326 -12.58 23.36 15.95
CA SER A 326 -12.23 24.44 15.00
C SER A 326 -13.45 24.92 14.23
N GLU A 327 -13.31 25.97 13.42
CA GLU A 327 -14.39 26.43 12.53
C GLU A 327 -14.87 25.34 11.57
N ALA A 328 -13.99 24.40 11.20
CA ALA A 328 -14.35 23.24 10.37
C ALA A 328 -15.30 22.26 11.08
N GLY A 329 -15.51 22.38 12.40
CA GLY A 329 -16.51 21.60 13.13
C GLY A 329 -17.93 21.81 12.60
N MET A 330 -18.20 22.97 11.98
CA MET A 330 -19.50 23.23 11.32
C MET A 330 -19.82 22.26 10.19
N LEU A 331 -18.81 21.64 9.57
CA LEU A 331 -19.02 20.61 8.54
C LEU A 331 -19.72 19.37 9.10
N LEU A 332 -19.62 19.09 10.40
CA LEU A 332 -20.25 17.92 11.01
C LEU A 332 -21.71 18.14 11.39
N VAL A 333 -22.22 19.37 11.32
CA VAL A 333 -23.57 19.70 11.82
C VAL A 333 -24.67 18.83 11.20
N PRO A 334 -24.73 18.59 9.87
CA PRO A 334 -25.74 17.70 9.30
C PRO A 334 -25.67 16.28 9.87
N ILE A 335 -24.47 15.72 10.02
CA ILE A 335 -24.27 14.38 10.60
C ILE A 335 -24.69 14.36 12.08
N MET A 336 -24.35 15.39 12.85
CA MET A 336 -24.72 15.48 14.27
C MET A 336 -26.24 15.63 14.47
N ILE A 337 -26.93 16.34 13.57
CA ILE A 337 -28.41 16.42 13.58
C ILE A 337 -29.01 15.03 13.38
N LEU A 338 -28.43 14.21 12.50
CA LEU A 338 -28.93 12.87 12.23
C LEU A 338 -28.61 11.86 13.33
N CYS A 339 -27.50 12.01 14.06
CA CYS A 339 -27.19 11.15 15.22
C CYS A 339 -28.17 11.37 16.39
N ASP A 340 -28.65 12.60 16.56
CA ASP A 340 -29.50 12.97 17.70
C ASP A 340 -30.59 13.95 17.25
N PRO A 341 -31.57 13.49 16.46
CA PRO A 341 -32.65 14.34 15.96
C PRO A 341 -33.57 14.85 17.09
N GLU A 342 -33.60 14.16 18.23
CA GLU A 342 -34.37 14.56 19.40
C GLU A 342 -33.81 15.82 20.08
N ASN A 343 -32.51 16.08 19.92
CA ASN A 343 -31.82 17.24 20.50
C ASN A 343 -31.99 18.54 19.70
N LEU A 344 -32.85 18.55 18.66
CA LEU A 344 -33.30 19.76 18.01
C LEU A 344 -34.10 20.66 18.97
N PRO A 345 -33.94 22.00 18.91
CA PRO A 345 -34.58 22.93 19.85
C PRO A 345 -36.07 22.65 20.07
N ASP A 346 -36.49 22.58 21.33
CA ASP A 346 -37.87 22.30 21.72
C ASP A 346 -38.88 23.35 21.22
N GLU A 347 -38.39 24.55 20.86
CA GLU A 347 -39.23 25.61 20.31
C GLU A 347 -39.69 25.37 18.86
N LEU A 348 -39.04 24.45 18.12
CA LEU A 348 -39.40 24.11 16.75
C LEU A 348 -40.67 23.24 16.72
N ALA A 349 -41.56 23.52 15.76
CA ALA A 349 -42.69 22.64 15.48
C ALA A 349 -42.20 21.28 14.95
N ILE A 350 -43.03 20.23 15.05
CA ILE A 350 -42.70 18.88 14.57
C ILE A 350 -42.34 18.91 13.09
N GLU A 351 -43.13 19.62 12.28
CA GLU A 351 -42.92 19.75 10.84
C GLU A 351 -41.61 20.50 10.51
N GLU A 352 -41.21 21.46 11.35
CA GLU A 352 -39.93 22.16 11.20
C GLU A 352 -38.75 21.25 11.57
N LYS A 353 -38.89 20.42 12.60
CA LYS A 353 -37.88 19.42 12.97
C LYS A 353 -37.71 18.37 11.86
N GLU A 354 -38.80 17.87 11.30
CA GLU A 354 -38.80 16.96 10.16
C GLU A 354 -38.09 17.58 8.94
N GLN A 355 -38.41 18.84 8.60
CA GLN A 355 -37.74 19.54 7.51
C GLN A 355 -36.23 19.70 7.74
N VAL A 356 -35.80 20.00 8.98
CA VAL A 356 -34.38 20.11 9.32
C VAL A 356 -33.66 18.77 9.14
N ILE A 357 -34.33 17.65 9.46
CA ILE A 357 -33.78 16.31 9.25
C ILE A 357 -33.69 16.00 7.76
N ASP A 358 -34.73 16.29 6.97
CA ASP A 358 -34.73 16.09 5.52
C ASP A 358 -33.63 16.92 4.83
N ASP A 359 -33.47 18.18 5.23
CA ASP A 359 -32.39 19.06 4.74
C ASP A 359 -31.01 18.50 5.10
N ALA A 360 -30.86 17.89 6.28
CA ALA A 360 -29.61 17.25 6.69
C ALA A 360 -29.30 15.98 5.89
N ILE A 361 -30.33 15.18 5.56
CA ILE A 361 -30.21 14.01 4.68
C ILE A 361 -29.80 14.46 3.26
N GLU A 362 -30.45 15.48 2.70
CA GLU A 362 -30.13 16.00 1.37
C GLU A 362 -28.71 16.57 1.31
N ALA A 363 -28.26 17.25 2.37
CA ALA A 363 -26.91 17.83 2.44
C ALA A 363 -25.80 16.80 2.72
N LEU A 364 -26.14 15.53 3.01
CA LEU A 364 -25.18 14.55 3.52
C LEU A 364 -24.06 14.19 2.52
N PRO A 365 -24.32 13.97 1.22
CA PRO A 365 -23.25 13.72 0.25
C PRO A 365 -22.24 14.86 0.17
N ASP A 366 -22.72 16.11 0.08
CA ASP A 366 -21.88 17.31 0.04
C ASP A 366 -21.11 17.50 1.35
N THR A 367 -21.73 17.14 2.48
CA THR A 367 -21.11 17.16 3.80
C THR A 367 -19.91 16.21 3.85
N VAL A 368 -20.08 14.96 3.40
CA VAL A 368 -19.00 13.97 3.31
C VAL A 368 -17.86 14.47 2.43
N LEU A 369 -18.18 15.02 1.26
CA LEU A 369 -17.17 15.55 0.33
C LEU A 369 -16.42 16.76 0.92
N ALA A 370 -17.10 17.66 1.63
CA ALA A 370 -16.48 18.80 2.29
C ALA A 370 -15.52 18.37 3.41
N ILE A 371 -15.90 17.37 4.21
CA ILE A 371 -15.02 16.80 5.24
C ILE A 371 -13.81 16.11 4.60
N ALA A 372 -14.00 15.33 3.54
CA ALA A 372 -12.91 14.71 2.78
C ALA A 372 -11.94 15.77 2.22
N ALA A 373 -12.46 16.86 1.66
CA ALA A 373 -11.67 17.97 1.15
C ALA A 373 -10.87 18.66 2.28
N TYR A 374 -11.47 18.89 3.45
CA TYR A 374 -10.78 19.45 4.62
C TYR A 374 -9.55 18.62 5.01
N TRP A 375 -9.69 17.30 5.12
CA TRP A 375 -8.57 16.43 5.49
C TRP A 375 -7.49 16.36 4.41
N ARG A 376 -7.88 16.32 3.13
CA ARG A 376 -6.94 16.39 1.98
C ARG A 376 -6.14 17.70 1.99
N MET A 377 -6.79 18.84 2.26
CA MET A 377 -6.11 20.14 2.35
C MET A 377 -5.16 20.20 3.56
N SER A 378 -5.59 19.72 4.73
CA SER A 378 -4.75 19.65 5.93
C SER A 378 -3.47 18.82 5.70
N GLU A 379 -3.58 17.71 4.97
CA GLU A 379 -2.41 16.93 4.54
C GLU A 379 -1.48 17.74 3.62
N LEU A 380 -2.03 18.45 2.64
CA LEU A 380 -1.27 19.25 1.70
C LEU A 380 -0.55 20.41 2.40
N GLU A 381 -1.17 21.03 3.39
CA GLU A 381 -0.56 22.07 4.23
C GLU A 381 0.56 21.51 5.12
N LYS A 382 0.37 20.36 5.75
CA LYS A 382 1.45 19.67 6.49
C LYS A 382 2.63 19.36 5.55
N LYS A 383 2.34 18.91 4.33
CA LYS A 383 3.34 18.64 3.29
C LYS A 383 4.03 19.94 2.83
N SER A 384 3.32 21.05 2.68
CA SER A 384 3.86 22.34 2.25
C SER A 384 4.69 23.05 3.33
N VAL A 385 4.24 23.06 4.59
CA VAL A 385 4.98 23.61 5.74
C VAL A 385 6.27 22.82 5.97
N SER A 386 6.23 21.49 5.88
CA SER A 386 7.44 20.66 5.98
C SER A 386 8.43 20.85 4.81
N ALA A 387 7.94 21.31 3.65
CA ALA A 387 8.77 21.70 2.52
C ALA A 387 9.32 23.13 2.66
N GLY A 388 8.53 24.08 3.17
CA GLY A 388 8.92 25.46 3.44
C GLY A 388 9.94 25.60 4.58
N LEU A 389 9.82 24.82 5.66
CA LEU A 389 10.85 24.77 6.71
C LEU A 389 12.21 24.26 6.18
N ARG A 390 12.22 23.47 5.08
CA ARG A 390 13.46 23.04 4.43
C ARG A 390 14.06 24.12 3.52
N SER A 391 13.27 25.07 3.01
CA SER A 391 13.77 26.19 2.19
C SER A 391 14.22 27.39 3.03
N LEU A 392 13.72 27.54 4.26
CA LEU A 392 14.16 28.55 5.24
C LEU A 392 15.43 28.16 6.01
N ALA A 393 16.00 26.98 5.76
CA ALA A 393 17.29 26.62 6.33
C ALA A 393 18.35 27.60 5.81
N SER A 394 18.94 28.40 6.70
CA SER A 394 19.99 29.34 6.35
C SER A 394 21.09 28.61 5.57
N PRO A 395 21.56 29.16 4.43
CA PRO A 395 22.54 28.49 3.60
C PRO A 395 23.73 28.07 4.46
N GLY A 396 24.11 26.80 4.36
CA GLY A 396 25.24 26.28 5.09
C GLY A 396 26.49 27.08 4.77
N ARG A 397 27.44 27.13 5.69
CA ARG A 397 28.68 27.94 5.59
C ARG A 397 29.41 27.77 4.24
N ASN A 398 29.28 26.63 3.56
CA ASN A 398 29.90 26.34 2.28
C ASN A 398 28.97 26.37 1.05
N ASP A 399 27.66 26.62 1.23
CA ASP A 399 26.68 26.65 0.15
C ASP A 399 26.83 27.93 -0.69
N PRO A 400 26.37 27.94 -1.95
CA PRO A 400 26.34 29.13 -2.78
C PRO A 400 25.58 30.28 -2.08
N CYS A 401 26.14 31.47 -2.11
CA CYS A 401 25.57 32.61 -1.42
C CYS A 401 24.29 33.08 -2.12
N PRO A 402 23.17 33.27 -1.40
CA PRO A 402 21.87 33.58 -2.00
C PRO A 402 21.79 34.98 -2.63
N CYS A 403 22.77 35.85 -2.41
CA CYS A 403 22.84 37.18 -3.05
C CYS A 403 23.25 37.14 -4.54
N GLY A 404 23.42 35.96 -5.13
CA GLY A 404 23.76 35.80 -6.55
C GLY A 404 25.22 36.06 -6.90
N SER A 405 26.11 36.24 -5.91
CA SER A 405 27.53 36.55 -6.14
C SER A 405 28.37 35.39 -6.69
N GLY A 406 27.81 34.18 -6.78
CA GLY A 406 28.52 32.96 -7.20
C GLY A 406 29.57 32.44 -6.20
N LYS A 407 29.76 33.11 -5.06
CA LYS A 407 30.71 32.71 -4.00
C LYS A 407 30.03 31.85 -2.93
N LYS A 408 30.80 31.08 -2.16
CA LYS A 408 30.28 30.35 -0.97
C LYS A 408 29.84 31.35 0.11
N PHE A 409 28.78 31.04 0.87
CA PHE A 409 28.17 31.92 1.87
C PHE A 409 29.18 32.51 2.86
N LYS A 410 30.11 31.69 3.41
CA LYS A 410 31.19 32.15 4.31
C LYS A 410 32.20 33.13 3.71
N LYS A 411 32.25 33.26 2.38
CA LYS A 411 33.16 34.18 1.67
C LYS A 411 32.39 35.36 1.05
N CYS A 412 31.12 35.55 1.41
CA CYS A 412 30.26 36.62 0.91
C CYS A 412 29.36 37.14 2.05
N CYS A 413 28.04 36.93 2.03
CA CYS A 413 27.16 37.51 3.06
C CYS A 413 27.41 36.99 4.48
N GLY A 414 28.14 35.88 4.65
CA GLY A 414 28.55 35.35 5.95
C GLY A 414 29.89 35.87 6.49
N THR A 415 30.49 36.93 5.93
CA THR A 415 31.76 37.52 6.43
C THR A 415 31.58 38.65 7.46
N GLY A 416 30.34 39.00 7.80
CA GLY A 416 30.03 40.02 8.83
C GLY A 416 29.21 39.43 9.97
N SER A 417 29.86 38.66 10.84
CA SER A 417 29.37 38.31 12.19
C SER A 417 30.57 37.98 13.07
#